data_AF-A0A6V7XAV7-F1
#
_entry.id   AF-A0A6V7XAV7-F1
#
_cell.length_a   1.000
_cell.length_b   1.000
_cell.length_c   1.000
_cell.angle_alpha   90.00
_cell.angle_beta   90.00
_cell.angle_gamma   90.00
#
_symmetry.space_group_name_H-M   'P 1'
#
loop_
_entity.id
_entity.type
_entity.pdbx_description
1 polymer ?
#
loop_
_entity_poly.entity_id
_entity_poly.type
_entity_poly.pdbx_seq_one_letter_code
_entity_poly.pdbx_strand_id
1 'polypeptide(L)' 'MFLLIMAFLPISPEMIWYLSGYLAVILNISAAVNAPILYFNSSDYNTAYKKEYGIIKTKLIKNNTVVDNSIVLYK' A
#
# COMPACT_ATOMS: atom_id res chain seq x y z
N MET A 1 2.93 -20.01 24.58
CA MET A 1 2.36 -19.18 25.67
C MET A 1 1.13 -18.40 25.23
N PHE A 2 1.18 -17.63 24.13
CA PHE A 2 0.02 -16.89 23.59
C PHE A 2 -1.20 -17.77 23.25
N LEU A 3 -0.97 -18.93 22.61
CA LEU A 3 -2.03 -19.90 22.28
C LEU A 3 -2.74 -20.50 23.49
N LEU A 4 -2.10 -20.50 24.67
CA LEU A 4 -2.63 -21.10 25.89
C LEU A 4 -3.60 -20.13 26.62
N ILE A 5 -3.45 -18.82 26.38
CA ILE A 5 -4.30 -17.76 26.95
C ILE A 5 -5.65 -17.67 26.21
N MET A 6 -5.66 -17.90 24.90
CA MET A 6 -6.88 -17.88 24.08
C MET A 6 -7.84 -19.06 24.38
N ALA A 7 -7.35 -20.14 24.99
CA ALA A 7 -8.14 -21.31 25.32
C ALA A 7 -9.05 -21.12 26.56
N PHE A 8 -8.78 -20.11 27.40
CA PHE A 8 -9.53 -19.84 28.64
C PHE A 8 -10.38 -18.56 28.59
N LEU A 9 -10.28 -17.78 27.51
CA LEU A 9 -11.15 -16.63 27.30
C LEU A 9 -12.40 -17.08 26.54
N PRO A 10 -13.62 -16.82 27.05
CA PRO A 10 -14.84 -17.06 26.29
C PRO A 10 -14.95 -16.01 25.18
N ILE A 11 -14.23 -16.23 24.08
CA ILE A 11 -14.26 -15.35 22.91
C ILE A 11 -15.34 -15.89 21.96
N SER A 12 -16.37 -15.09 21.71
CA SER A 12 -17.38 -15.44 20.73
C SER A 12 -16.83 -15.35 19.30
N PRO A 13 -17.39 -16.08 18.32
CA PRO A 13 -16.98 -15.97 16.92
C PRO A 13 -16.99 -14.53 16.38
N GLU A 14 -17.96 -13.72 16.81
CA GLU A 14 -18.07 -12.31 16.44
C GLU A 14 -16.88 -11.51 16.97
N MET A 15 -16.46 -11.75 18.21
CA MET A 15 -15.29 -11.10 18.80
C MET A 15 -14.00 -11.47 18.06
N ILE A 16 -13.86 -12.72 17.61
CA ILE A 16 -12.71 -13.16 16.78
C ILE A 16 -12.71 -12.41 15.45
N TRP A 17 -13.87 -12.25 14.81
CA TRP A 17 -13.99 -11.53 13.55
C TRP A 17 -13.55 -10.06 13.68
N TYR A 18 -14.04 -9.36 14.71
CA TYR A 18 -13.62 -7.98 14.96
C TYR A 18 -12.14 -7.87 15.30
N LEU A 19 -11.62 -8.76 16.16
CA LEU A 19 -10.21 -8.74 16.55
C LEU A 19 -9.28 -9.01 15.37
N SER A 20 -9.61 -10.00 14.55
CA SER A 20 -8.81 -10.34 13.35
C SER A 20 -8.83 -9.21 12.33
N GLY A 21 -9.99 -8.58 12.09
CA GLY A 21 -10.09 -7.40 11.23
C GLY A 21 -9.24 -6.23 11.75
N TYR A 22 -9.31 -5.93 13.05
CA TYR A 22 -8.54 -4.86 13.66
C TYR A 22 -7.02 -5.10 13.55
N LEU A 23 -6.58 -6.33 13.85
CA LEU A 23 -5.17 -6.71 13.72
C LEU A 23 -4.68 -6.64 12.27
N ALA A 24 -5.51 -7.06 11.31
CA ALA A 24 -5.19 -6.94 9.89
C ALA A 24 -5.01 -5.48 9.46
N VAL A 25 -5.86 -4.57 9.94
CA VAL A 25 -5.73 -3.14 9.66
C VAL A 25 -4.43 -2.59 10.24
N ILE A 26 -4.13 -2.88 11.52
CA ILE A 26 -2.87 -2.45 12.15
C ILE A 26 -1.66 -2.97 11.39
N LEU A 27 -1.67 -4.24 11.00
CA LEU A 27 -0.55 -4.85 10.29
C LEU A 27 -0.30 -4.16 8.94
N ASN A 28 -1.37 -3.86 8.20
CA ASN A 28 -1.27 -3.15 6.92
C ASN A 28 -0.73 -1.73 7.10
N ILE A 29 -1.20 -1.00 8.12
CA ILE A 29 -0.69 0.34 8.44
C ILE A 29 0.80 0.26 8.80
N SER A 30 1.18 -0.69 9.66
CA SER A 30 2.56 -0.89 10.09
C SER A 30 3.48 -1.20 8.92
N ALA A 31 3.03 -1.97 7.94
CA ALA A 31 3.81 -2.25 6.74
C ALA A 31 3.94 -1.00 5.86
N ALA A 32 2.84 -0.27 5.65
CA ALA A 32 2.80 0.90 4.78
C ALA A 32 3.60 2.09 5.30
N VAL A 33 3.60 2.33 6.62
CA VAL A 33 4.26 3.48 7.27
C VAL A 33 5.78 3.46 7.13
N ASN A 34 6.39 2.30 6.88
CA ASN A 34 7.82 2.21 6.61
C ASN A 34 8.24 3.03 5.37
N ALA A 35 7.39 3.08 4.34
CA ALA A 35 7.70 3.79 3.11
C ALA A 35 7.86 5.32 3.28
N PRO A 36 6.92 6.07 3.90
CA PRO A 36 7.12 7.50 4.15
C PRO A 36 8.29 7.76 5.11
N ILE A 37 8.47 6.94 6.16
CA ILE A 37 9.61 7.09 7.07
C ILE A 37 10.93 6.98 6.32
N LEU A 38 11.09 5.97 5.46
CA LEU A 38 12.28 5.80 4.63
C LEU A 38 12.44 6.94 3.63
N TYR A 39 11.35 7.40 3.02
CA TYR A 39 11.39 8.52 2.07
C TYR A 39 11.89 9.83 2.69
N PHE A 40 11.53 10.12 3.94
CA PHE A 40 11.98 11.33 4.64
C PHE A 40 13.37 11.18 5.25
N ASN A 41 13.73 10.00 5.75
CA ASN A 41 14.95 9.82 6.54
C ASN A 41 16.13 9.19 5.78
N SER A 42 15.93 8.64 4.59
CA SER A 42 16.99 8.04 3.77
C SER A 42 17.12 8.77 2.42
N SER A 43 18.28 9.39 2.20
CA SER A 43 18.63 10.05 0.93
C SER A 43 18.59 9.07 -0.25
N ASP A 44 19.06 7.85 -0.03
CA ASP A 44 19.18 6.82 -1.06
C ASP A 44 17.79 6.32 -1.46
N TYR A 45 16.94 6.03 -0.46
CA TYR A 45 15.56 5.65 -0.70
C TYR A 45 14.78 6.77 -1.40
N ASN A 46 14.94 8.03 -0.96
CA ASN A 46 14.32 9.19 -1.57
C ASN A 46 14.69 9.32 -3.07
N THR A 47 15.98 9.16 -3.37
CA THR A 47 16.52 9.25 -4.73
C THR A 47 15.98 8.13 -5.62
N ALA A 48 15.99 6.89 -5.12
CA ALA A 48 15.44 5.74 -5.82
C ALA A 48 13.93 5.93 -6.09
N TYR A 49 13.17 6.38 -5.09
CA TYR A 49 11.74 6.66 -5.22
C TYR A 49 11.47 7.69 -6.31
N LYS A 50 12.18 8.83 -6.32
CA LYS A 50 11.98 9.88 -7.33
C LYS A 50 12.29 9.39 -8.75
N LYS A 51 13.32 8.55 -8.91
CA LYS A 51 13.66 7.93 -10.19
C LYS A 51 12.51 7.06 -10.71
N GLU A 52 12.04 6.12 -9.89
CA GLU A 52 10.95 5.21 -10.28
C GLU A 52 9.63 5.95 -10.50
N TYR A 53 9.30 6.91 -9.63
CA TYR A 53 8.14 7.77 -9.80
C TYR A 53 8.19 8.55 -11.13
N GLY A 54 9.37 9.05 -11.51
CA GLY A 54 9.58 9.70 -12.80
C GLY A 54 9.29 8.76 -13.98
N ILE A 55 9.74 7.51 -13.93
CA ILE A 55 9.47 6.50 -14.97
C ILE A 55 7.97 6.23 -15.08
N ILE A 56 7.30 6.01 -13.94
CA ILE A 56 5.85 5.76 -13.89
C ILE A 56 5.08 6.97 -14.45
N LYS A 57 5.43 8.18 -14.01
CA LYS A 57 4.81 9.42 -14.47
C LYS A 57 4.93 9.58 -15.99
N THR A 58 6.11 9.33 -16.55
CA THR A 58 6.32 9.40 -18.01
C THR A 58 5.50 8.34 -18.75
N LYS A 59 5.41 7.11 -18.23
CA LYS A 59 4.56 6.06 -18.82
C LYS A 59 3.08 6.43 -18.80
N LEU A 60 2.57 6.97 -17.69
CA LEU A 60 1.18 7.41 -17.57
C LEU A 60 0.85 8.57 -18.52
N ILE A 61 1.73 9.56 -18.63
CA ILE A 61 1.55 10.69 -19.55
C ILE A 61 1.58 10.20 -21.01
N LYS A 62 2.53 9.34 -21.37
CA LYS A 62 2.62 8.78 -22.72
C LYS A 62 1.35 8.01 -23.10
N ASN A 63 0.79 7.23 -22.18
CA ASN A 63 -0.45 6.50 -22.45
C ASN A 63 -1.65 7.44 -22.66
N ASN A 64 -1.76 8.53 -21.89
CA ASN A 64 -2.80 9.54 -22.11
C ASN A 64 -2.66 10.24 -23.46
N THR A 65 -1.44 10.56 -23.91
CA THR A 65 -1.22 11.18 -25.23
C THR A 65 -1.52 10.23 -26.40
N VAL A 66 -1.31 8.91 -26.22
CA VAL A 66 -1.64 7.92 -27.26
C VAL A 66 -3.15 7.75 -27.39
N VAL A 67 -3.89 7.74 -26.27
CA VAL A 67 -5.36 7.70 -26.30
C VAL A 67 -5.93 8.94 -26.99
N ASP A 68 -5.42 10.12 -26.68
CA ASP A 68 -5.91 11.38 -27.29
C ASP A 68 -5.66 11.42 -28.82
N ASN A 69 -4.46 11.02 -29.27
CA ASN A 69 -4.14 10.93 -30.70
C ASN A 69 -4.97 9.86 -31.45
N SER A 70 -5.35 8.77 -30.78
CA SER A 70 -6.22 7.77 -31.39
C SER A 70 -7.65 8.31 -31.63
N ILE A 71 -8.17 9.14 -30.72
CA ILE A 71 -9.50 9.75 -30.86
C ILE A 71 -9.53 10.78 -32.01
N VAL A 72 -8.42 11.51 -32.23
CA VAL A 72 -8.30 12.48 -33.33
C VAL A 72 -8.17 11.80 -34.71
N LEU A 73 -7.59 10.60 -34.79
CA LEU A 73 -7.43 9.84 -36.04
C LEU A 73 -8.72 9.14 -36.52
N TYR A 74 -9.76 9.07 -35.69
CA TYR A 74 -11.07 8.50 -36.04
C TYR A 74 -12.17 9.56 -36.26
N LYS A 75 -11.81 10.85 -36.41
CA LYS A 75 -12.71 11.93 -36.84
C LYS A 75 -12.42 12.32 -38.28
#